data_AF-A0A5N9GN16-F1
#
_entry.id   AF-A0A5N9GN16-F1
#
_cell.length_a   1.000
_cell.length_b   1.000
_cell.length_c   1.000
_cell.angle_alpha   90.00
_cell.angle_beta   90.00
_cell.angle_gamma   90.00
#
_symmetry.space_group_name_H-M   'P 1'
#
loop_
_entity.id
_entity.type
_entity.pdbx_description
1 polymer ?
#
loop_
_entity_poly.entity_id
_entity_poly.type
_entity_poly.pdbx_seq_one_letter_code
_entity_poly.pdbx_strand_id
1 'polypeptide(L)' 'MNIEQLLGECRSDDLAHALRELGLPVTGTKPQRIERLVEHHTGGASTSDILGALKSDDLRRAAKALGFEGA' A
#
# COMPACT_ATOMS: atom_id res chain seq x y z
N MET A 1 11.07 -3.62 6.95
CA MET A 1 9.91 -2.71 6.80
C MET A 1 8.82 -3.51 6.11
N ASN A 2 7.79 -3.96 6.84
CA ASN A 2 6.73 -4.80 6.23
C ASN A 2 5.66 -3.90 5.63
N ILE A 3 5.85 -3.49 4.37
CA ILE A 3 4.84 -2.73 3.62
C ILE A 3 3.50 -3.46 3.57
N GLU A 4 3.50 -4.79 3.61
CA GLU A 4 2.31 -5.63 3.67
C GLU A 4 1.41 -5.30 4.88
N GLN A 5 2.01 -5.05 6.04
CA GLN A 5 1.26 -4.66 7.25
C GLN A 5 0.71 -3.24 7.12
N LEU A 6 1.45 -2.34 6.46
CA LEU A 6 1.02 -0.96 6.19
C LEU A 6 -0.19 -0.95 5.25
N LEU A 7 -0.11 -1.74 4.18
CA LEU A 7 -1.20 -1.96 3.23
C LEU A 7 -2.39 -2.68 3.89
N GLY A 8 -2.12 -3.56 4.87
CA GLY A 8 -3.12 -4.18 5.73
C GLY A 8 -3.97 -3.19 6.50
N GLU A 9 -3.38 -2.09 6.98
CA GLU A 9 -4.08 -1.01 7.68
C GLU A 9 -4.84 -0.07 6.73
N CYS A 10 -4.48 -0.05 5.44
CA CYS A 10 -5.18 0.73 4.43
C CYS A 10 -6.59 0.17 4.12
N ARG A 11 -7.50 1.06 3.69
CA ARG A 11 -8.84 0.66 3.26
C ARG A 11 -8.78 -0.10 1.93
N SER A 12 -9.72 -1.03 1.74
CA SER A 12 -9.85 -1.77 0.48
C SER A 12 -10.04 -0.87 -0.76
N ASP A 13 -10.70 0.27 -0.58
CA ASP A 13 -10.91 1.28 -1.63
C ASP A 13 -9.60 1.98 -2.00
N ASP A 14 -8.78 2.32 -1.00
CA ASP A 14 -7.49 2.98 -1.20
C ASP A 14 -6.48 2.05 -1.85
N LEU A 15 -6.44 0.79 -1.44
CA LEU A 15 -5.66 -0.26 -2.12
C LEU A 15 -6.09 -0.43 -3.58
N ALA A 16 -7.39 -0.27 -3.87
CA ALA A 16 -7.88 -0.30 -5.24
C ALA A 16 -7.41 0.90 -6.05
N HIS A 17 -7.40 2.08 -5.42
CA HIS A 17 -6.93 3.31 -6.02
C HIS A 17 -5.44 3.24 -6.33
N ALA A 18 -4.63 2.83 -5.36
CA ALA A 18 -3.18 2.68 -5.52
C ALA A 18 -2.83 1.67 -6.62
N LEU A 19 -3.51 0.52 -6.65
CA LEU A 19 -3.34 -0.45 -7.76
C LEU A 19 -3.69 0.18 -9.11
N ARG A 20 -4.76 0.96 -9.19
CA ARG A 20 -5.15 1.64 -10.43
C ARG A 20 -4.12 2.68 -10.87
N GLU A 21 -3.63 3.49 -9.95
CA GLU A 21 -2.57 4.49 -10.19
C GLU A 21 -1.27 3.83 -10.69
N LEU A 22 -0.91 2.69 -10.10
CA LEU A 22 0.24 1.88 -10.51
C LEU A 22 0.00 1.08 -11.81
N GLY A 23 -1.19 1.17 -12.41
CA GLY A 23 -1.56 0.41 -13.60
C GLY A 23 -1.71 -1.10 -13.36
N LEU A 24 -1.83 -1.53 -12.11
CA LEU A 24 -1.97 -2.92 -11.69
C LEU A 24 -3.45 -3.36 -11.67
N PRO A 25 -3.71 -4.65 -11.92
CA PRO A 25 -5.07 -5.16 -11.88
C PRO A 25 -5.65 -5.09 -10.46
N VAL A 26 -6.80 -4.42 -10.34
CA VAL A 26 -7.54 -4.20 -9.09
C VAL A 26 -8.37 -5.42 -8.63
N THR A 27 -8.14 -6.56 -9.27
CA THR A 27 -8.93 -7.78 -9.12
C THR A 27 -8.56 -8.53 -7.84
N GLY A 28 -9.57 -9.15 -7.22
CA GLY A 28 -9.40 -9.96 -6.03
C GLY A 28 -9.86 -9.28 -4.74
N THR A 29 -9.66 -10.00 -3.64
CA THR A 29 -9.99 -9.55 -2.27
C THR A 29 -8.93 -8.59 -1.72
N LYS A 30 -9.23 -7.90 -0.61
CA LYS A 30 -8.27 -7.02 0.08
C LYS A 30 -6.86 -7.62 0.23
N PRO A 31 -6.68 -8.84 0.77
CA PRO A 31 -5.34 -9.44 0.90
C PRO A 31 -4.65 -9.68 -0.45
N GLN A 32 -5.37 -10.12 -1.50
CA GLN A 32 -4.77 -10.28 -2.83
C GLN A 32 -4.27 -8.95 -3.43
N ARG A 33 -4.96 -7.84 -3.14
CA ARG A 33 -4.52 -6.50 -3.56
C ARG A 33 -3.24 -6.08 -2.86
N ILE A 34 -3.16 -6.39 -1.56
CA ILE A 34 -1.97 -6.13 -0.73
C ILE A 34 -0.79 -6.94 -1.25
N GLU A 35 -0.96 -8.25 -1.43
CA GLU A 35 0.07 -9.13 -1.99
C GLU A 35 0.57 -8.60 -3.33
N ARG A 36 -0.32 -8.19 -4.24
CA ARG A 36 0.07 -7.65 -5.54
C ARG A 36 0.92 -6.38 -5.45
N LEU A 37 0.60 -5.49 -4.52
CA LEU A 37 1.42 -4.29 -4.25
C LEU A 37 2.78 -4.66 -3.65
N VAL A 38 2.83 -5.68 -2.78
CA VAL A 38 4.08 -6.19 -2.18
C VAL A 38 4.93 -6.93 -3.20
N GLU A 39 4.34 -7.71 -4.07
CA GLU A 39 5.01 -8.36 -5.20
C GLU A 39 5.59 -7.31 -6.16
N HIS A 40 4.82 -6.24 -6.45
CA HIS A 40 5.30 -5.14 -7.27
C HIS A 40 6.50 -4.41 -6.65
N HIS A 41 6.45 -4.16 -5.33
CA HIS A 41 7.58 -3.65 -4.56
C HIS A 41 8.81 -4.57 -4.63
N THR A 42 8.59 -5.88 -4.48
CA THR A 42 9.64 -6.89 -4.50
C THR A 42 10.26 -7.04 -5.90
N GLY A 43 9.48 -6.78 -6.96
CA GLY A 43 9.90 -6.80 -8.36
C GLY A 43 10.73 -5.60 -8.80
N GLY A 44 11.04 -4.65 -7.90
CA GLY A 44 11.89 -3.49 -8.17
C GLY A 44 11.17 -2.14 -8.23
N ALA A 45 9.86 -2.11 -7.98
CA ALA A 45 9.16 -0.84 -7.80
C ALA A 45 9.61 -0.17 -6.49
N SER A 46 9.87 1.13 -6.55
CA SER A 46 10.29 1.87 -5.36
C SER A 46 9.12 1.94 -4.37
N THR A 47 9.39 1.73 -3.08
CA THR A 47 8.40 1.87 -2.02
C THR A 47 7.67 3.22 -2.11
N SER A 48 8.41 4.28 -2.41
CA SER A 48 7.89 5.64 -2.57
C SER A 48 6.84 5.77 -3.68
N ASP A 49 6.92 4.96 -4.74
CA ASP A 49 5.96 4.99 -5.86
C ASP A 49 4.62 4.40 -5.41
N ILE A 50 4.67 3.27 -4.69
CA ILE A 50 3.51 2.61 -4.11
C ILE A 50 2.87 3.46 -3.01
N LEU A 51 3.69 4.07 -2.16
CA LEU A 51 3.23 4.98 -1.12
C LEU A 51 2.70 6.30 -1.69
N GLY A 52 3.20 6.74 -2.85
CA GLY A 52 2.70 7.91 -3.58
C GLY A 52 1.37 7.67 -4.28
N ALA A 53 1.13 6.43 -4.73
CA ALA A 53 -0.15 5.99 -5.28
C ALA A 53 -1.25 5.82 -4.21
N LEU A 54 -0.86 5.62 -2.95
CA LEU A 54 -1.78 5.61 -1.80
C LEU A 54 -2.12 7.04 -1.37
N LYS A 55 -3.30 7.24 -0.79
CA LYS A 55 -3.64 8.56 -0.24
C LYS A 55 -2.74 8.88 0.96
N SER A 56 -2.25 10.11 1.00
CA SER A 56 -1.37 10.60 2.07
C SER A 56 -1.99 10.49 3.46
N ASP A 57 -3.32 10.55 3.56
CA ASP A 57 -4.07 10.44 4.82
C ASP A 57 -4.05 8.99 5.36
N ASP A 58 -4.29 8.01 4.48
CA ASP A 58 -4.25 6.58 4.82
C ASP A 58 -2.82 6.09 5.06
N LEU A 59 -1.85 6.56 4.27
CA LEU A 59 -0.43 6.29 4.48
C LEU A 59 0.01 6.72 5.89
N ARG A 60 -0.36 7.93 6.30
CA ARG A 60 -0.01 8.48 7.61
C ARG A 60 -0.68 7.69 8.74
N ARG A 61 -1.92 7.25 8.52
CA ARG A 61 -2.65 6.41 9.48
C ARG A 61 -2.00 5.04 9.63
N ALA A 62 -1.66 4.40 8.51
CA ALA A 62 -1.01 3.10 8.50
C ALA A 62 0.41 3.16 9.09
N ALA A 63 1.17 4.21 8.78
CA ALA A 63 2.46 4.48 9.41
C ALA A 63 2.32 4.66 10.94
N LYS A 64 1.32 5.43 11.38
CA LYS A 64 1.04 5.62 12.81
C LYS A 64 0.63 4.32 13.50
N ALA A 65 -0.19 3.49 12.85
CA ALA A 65 -0.61 2.19 13.37
C ALA A 65 0.57 1.21 13.51
N LEU A 66 1.58 1.34 12.66
CA LEU A 66 2.83 0.56 12.72
C LEU A 66 3.86 1.10 13.73
N GLY A 67 3.53 2.15 14.49
CA GLY A 67 4.45 2.72 15.47
C GLY A 67 5.57 3.56 14.86
N PHE A 68 5.38 4.09 13.64
CA PHE A 68 6.18 5.23 13.18
C PHE A 68 5.71 6.48 13.94
N GLU A 69 6.03 6.55 15.24
CA GLU A 69 6.08 7.82 15.95
C GLU A 69 7.19 8.65 15.33
N GLY A 70 6.88 9.91 15.04
CA GLY A 70 7.78 10.84 14.36
C GLY A 70 9.14 10.91 15.04
N ALA A 71 10.18 10.82 14.21
CA ALA A 71 11.50 11.35 14.57
C ALA A 71 11.42 12.88 14.75
#